data_AF-A0A5C1AVY5-F1
#
_entry.id   AF-A0A5C1AVY5-F1
#
_cell.length_a   1.000
_cell.length_b   1.000
_cell.length_c   1.000
_cell.angle_alpha   90.00
_cell.angle_beta   90.00
_cell.angle_gamma   90.00
#
_symmetry.space_group_name_H-M   'P 1'
#
loop_
_entity.id
_entity.type
_entity.pdbx_description
1 polymer ?
#
loop_
_entity_poly.entity_id
_entity_poly.type
_entity_poly.pdbx_seq_one_letter_code
_entity_poly.pdbx_strand_id
1 'polypeptide(L)'
;MVSIPTSSRSVTYSPVNSAGPFPLDFPVFDGTGADLRVTLDGVEVAGWTFSGTIEEGFYGSPTTWIDGSITLAEPVTGALVIDGKRLPRRVAQFQEGRGVPARDLNAALNTLTAVGQELRRDVDRVDVSAAQKAVTDALAILEDATQLGTPANGTVTDAKVATPPTDADGIQSDKITVLGRPGGGVPLRLTELFRRMVYAREFGAIADGSEQRANLQAAITYCDTNGFILQLDPGQYRVAANPDNPSYGLRTTHPTAIIGAAGTRTAIDGVLGFPTSAAGLRIDPAGNIDSSVFRDIYFGDLSNGTSRFKQGIYVLTTTAGANLAEPRFEHIKFGRSAIADARSFFHFNDPAQNVNGGLTVASFLDCAFQNLVDLQGSGDQIQFFGSRFQTATLGLSVNLVNGAGGQAGGFQVLGCTFLCGAGAAKVDSSASTYMFFNQIEGTDNPGSNNALIDINGGAATCLGTNICFNTLTTFAATGNVANIRLANCNGSNIDNNDFRISAAMAGLADIRIIAGSSNIRVGKGNKASGGGPGLLVNGGSATVDETRHATWIAGTGFVDSGAFDSNSTPTISPTYSQAEIVALRTDLVQVRRRVLGLENEIRRAGYIS
;
A
#
# COMPACT_ATOMS: atom_id res chain seq x y z
N MET A 1 -15.75 41.33 -2.36
CA MET A 1 -15.26 40.18 -1.57
C MET A 1 -14.08 40.71 -0.77
N VAL A 2 -14.19 40.77 0.56
CA VAL A 2 -13.07 41.21 1.41
C VAL A 2 -12.17 39.99 1.62
N SER A 3 -10.96 40.03 1.09
CA SER A 3 -9.97 38.96 1.36
C SER A 3 -9.55 39.03 2.82
N ILE A 4 -9.51 37.88 3.51
CA ILE A 4 -8.87 37.81 4.83
C ILE A 4 -7.38 38.07 4.60
N PRO A 5 -6.80 39.19 5.08
CA PRO A 5 -5.36 39.36 4.99
C PRO A 5 -4.69 38.26 5.81
N THR A 6 -3.57 37.75 5.31
CA THR A 6 -2.70 36.90 6.10
C THR A 6 -2.31 37.66 7.38
N SER A 7 -2.79 37.17 8.53
CA SER A 7 -2.44 37.71 9.83
C SER A 7 -1.65 36.66 10.59
N SER A 8 -0.58 37.11 11.24
CA SER A 8 0.17 36.29 12.18
C SER A 8 -0.59 36.08 13.50
N ARG A 9 -1.85 36.57 13.66
CA ARG A 9 -2.68 36.58 14.89
C ARG A 9 -1.85 36.49 16.17
N SER A 10 -0.84 37.34 16.29
CA SER A 10 0.19 37.28 17.32
C SER A 10 0.77 38.68 17.45
N VAL A 11 0.72 39.22 18.66
CA VAL A 11 1.28 40.54 18.99
C VAL A 11 2.25 40.36 20.15
N THR A 12 3.38 41.06 20.09
CA THR A 12 4.41 41.03 21.13
C THR A 12 4.57 42.41 21.76
N TYR A 13 4.67 42.44 23.08
CA TYR A 13 4.90 43.62 23.90
C TYR A 13 6.13 43.41 24.79
N SER A 14 6.76 44.51 25.20
CA SER A 14 7.83 44.52 26.22
C SER A 14 7.46 45.47 27.36
N PRO A 15 6.42 45.14 28.15
CA PRO A 15 6.00 45.97 29.27
C PRO A 15 7.13 46.15 30.29
N VAL A 16 7.15 47.33 30.92
CA VAL A 16 7.99 47.64 32.07
C VAL A 16 7.07 48.12 33.18
N ASN A 17 6.76 47.24 34.12
CA ASN A 17 5.82 47.48 35.21
C ASN A 17 4.46 48.03 34.73
N SER A 18 3.87 47.40 33.72
CA SER A 18 2.57 47.80 33.15
C SER A 18 1.59 46.63 33.12
N ALA A 19 0.32 46.91 33.42
CA ALA A 19 -0.77 45.94 33.39
C ALA A 19 -1.61 46.01 32.09
N GLY A 20 -1.32 46.97 31.20
CA GLY A 20 -2.08 47.21 29.97
C GLY A 20 -2.88 48.52 29.98
N PRO A 21 -3.81 48.73 29.04
CA PRO A 21 -4.28 47.75 28.05
C PRO A 21 -3.25 47.45 26.95
N PHE A 22 -3.20 46.19 26.53
CA PHE A 22 -2.39 45.71 25.41
C PHE A 22 -3.29 45.43 24.21
N PRO A 23 -3.33 46.32 23.19
CA PRO A 23 -4.23 46.15 22.05
C PRO A 23 -3.88 44.93 21.18
N LEU A 24 -4.85 44.45 20.42
CA LEU A 24 -4.70 43.38 19.44
C LEU A 24 -4.95 43.97 18.05
N ASP A 25 -4.11 43.61 17.09
CA ASP A 25 -4.23 44.02 15.68
C ASP A 25 -4.93 42.96 14.81
N PHE A 26 -5.55 41.96 15.46
CA PHE A 26 -6.26 40.87 14.81
C PHE A 26 -7.64 40.65 15.46
N PRO A 27 -8.63 40.20 14.68
CA PRO A 27 -9.97 39.95 15.20
C PRO A 27 -9.97 38.81 16.22
N VAL A 28 -10.77 38.97 17.26
CA VAL A 28 -11.08 37.95 18.28
C VAL A 28 -12.51 37.48 18.05
N PHE A 29 -12.79 36.21 18.31
CA PHE A 29 -14.09 35.57 18.01
C PHE A 29 -14.77 34.99 19.25
N ASP A 30 -14.25 35.27 20.44
CA ASP A 30 -14.85 34.95 21.73
C ASP A 30 -14.77 36.17 22.66
N GLY A 31 -15.90 36.62 23.19
CA GLY A 31 -15.98 37.84 23.99
C GLY A 31 -15.36 37.74 25.38
N THR A 32 -14.96 36.54 25.78
CA THR A 32 -14.19 36.31 27.01
C THR A 32 -12.69 36.28 26.74
N GLY A 33 -12.28 36.29 25.46
CA GLY A 33 -10.90 36.03 25.04
C GLY A 33 -10.50 34.56 25.11
N ALA A 34 -11.43 33.62 25.27
CA ALA A 34 -11.11 32.18 25.36
C ALA A 34 -10.39 31.61 24.12
N ASP A 35 -10.35 32.35 23.01
CA ASP A 35 -9.56 32.08 21.81
C ASP A 35 -8.21 32.80 21.79
N LEU A 36 -7.72 33.27 22.95
CA LEU A 36 -6.40 33.87 23.13
C LEU A 36 -5.51 33.00 24.03
N ARG A 37 -4.20 33.03 23.75
CA ARG A 37 -3.14 32.51 24.60
C ARG A 37 -2.20 33.65 24.93
N VAL A 38 -1.97 33.90 26.21
CA VAL A 38 -1.07 34.96 26.68
C VAL A 38 0.12 34.32 27.36
N THR A 39 1.34 34.63 26.92
CA THR A 39 2.58 34.15 27.53
C THR A 39 3.47 35.31 27.94
N LEU A 40 4.14 35.19 29.09
CA LEU A 40 5.19 36.09 29.57
C LEU A 40 6.49 35.28 29.66
N ASP A 41 7.53 35.72 28.95
CA ASP A 41 8.82 35.04 28.87
C ASP A 41 8.68 33.54 28.51
N GLY A 42 7.72 33.23 27.63
CA GLY A 42 7.42 31.87 27.17
C GLY A 42 6.53 31.03 28.10
N VAL A 43 6.16 31.54 29.28
CA VAL A 43 5.27 30.87 30.24
C VAL A 43 3.84 31.41 30.09
N GLU A 44 2.85 30.53 29.99
CA GLU A 44 1.45 30.93 29.89
C GLU A 44 0.97 31.61 31.18
N VAL A 45 0.39 32.80 31.06
CA VAL A 45 -0.07 33.62 32.18
C VAL A 45 -1.60 33.69 32.23
N ALA A 46 -2.14 33.52 33.43
CA ALA A 46 -3.56 33.66 33.73
C ALA A 46 -3.84 35.05 34.35
N GLY A 47 -5.10 35.34 34.66
CA GLY A 47 -5.47 36.56 35.38
C GLY A 47 -5.44 37.83 34.51
N TRP A 48 -5.93 37.75 33.28
CA TRP A 48 -6.18 38.91 32.42
C TRP A 48 -7.66 38.98 32.04
N THR A 49 -8.08 40.15 31.60
CA THR A 49 -9.42 40.41 31.08
C THR A 49 -9.35 40.89 29.64
N PHE A 50 -10.33 40.51 28.83
CA PHE A 50 -10.47 40.95 27.45
C PHE A 50 -11.56 42.03 27.34
N SER A 51 -11.30 43.07 26.55
CA SER A 51 -12.28 44.08 26.17
C SER A 51 -12.15 44.41 24.70
N GLY A 52 -13.23 44.81 24.05
CA GLY A 52 -13.23 45.21 22.65
C GLY A 52 -14.64 45.59 22.18
N THR A 53 -14.71 46.20 21.01
CA THR A 53 -15.94 46.58 20.32
C THR A 53 -16.38 45.44 19.42
N ILE A 54 -17.66 45.05 19.53
CA ILE A 54 -18.27 44.07 18.63
C ILE A 54 -18.59 44.75 17.31
N GLU A 55 -18.11 44.19 16.21
CA GLU A 55 -18.59 44.51 14.86
C GLU A 55 -19.46 43.35 14.34
N GLU A 56 -20.78 43.53 14.39
CA GLU A 56 -21.73 42.53 13.93
C GLU A 56 -21.57 42.28 12.42
N GLY A 57 -21.45 41.01 12.04
CA GLY A 57 -21.31 40.63 10.63
C GLY A 57 -19.89 40.78 10.08
N PHE A 58 -18.93 41.24 10.87
CA PHE A 58 -17.52 41.22 10.49
C PHE A 58 -17.02 39.77 10.37
N TYR A 59 -16.49 39.44 9.19
CA TYR A 59 -16.24 38.06 8.75
C TYR A 59 -17.46 37.13 8.78
N GLY A 60 -18.69 37.64 8.76
CA GLY A 60 -19.92 36.85 8.78
C GLY A 60 -20.30 36.26 10.15
N SER A 61 -19.44 36.41 11.16
CA SER A 61 -19.74 36.01 12.53
C SER A 61 -20.67 37.05 13.17
N PRO A 62 -21.68 36.63 13.97
CA PRO A 62 -22.55 37.55 14.70
C PRO A 62 -21.81 38.29 15.82
N THR A 63 -20.65 37.80 16.24
CA THR A 63 -19.85 38.38 17.33
C THR A 63 -18.36 38.29 16.98
N THR A 64 -17.81 39.37 16.41
CA THR A 64 -16.37 39.50 16.16
C THR A 64 -15.90 40.79 16.82
N TRP A 65 -14.78 40.74 17.53
CA TRP A 65 -14.17 41.88 18.20
C TRP A 65 -12.96 42.33 17.39
N ILE A 66 -12.99 43.54 16.84
CA ILE A 66 -12.02 44.02 15.84
C ILE A 66 -10.88 44.87 16.41
N ASP A 67 -11.08 45.39 17.61
CA ASP A 67 -10.22 46.31 18.35
C ASP A 67 -10.02 45.80 19.79
N GLY A 68 -9.84 44.48 19.91
CA GLY A 68 -9.66 43.80 21.18
C GLY A 68 -8.42 44.29 21.94
N SER A 69 -8.46 44.27 23.27
CA SER A 69 -7.30 44.51 24.13
C SER A 69 -7.35 43.61 25.35
N ILE A 70 -6.17 43.25 25.88
CA ILE A 70 -6.07 42.52 27.16
C ILE A 70 -5.54 43.45 28.25
N THR A 71 -6.00 43.24 29.49
CA THR A 71 -5.46 43.90 30.70
C THR A 71 -5.16 42.84 31.74
N LEU A 72 -3.92 42.77 32.20
CA LEU A 72 -3.44 41.85 33.24
C LEU A 72 -3.88 42.35 34.63
N ALA A 73 -4.10 41.43 35.57
CA ALA A 73 -4.50 41.78 36.94
C ALA A 73 -3.38 42.50 37.71
N GLU A 74 -2.12 42.17 37.41
CA GLU A 74 -0.94 42.76 38.04
C GLU A 74 0.02 43.32 36.96
N PRO A 75 0.77 44.39 37.26
CA PRO A 75 1.80 44.90 36.35
C PRO A 75 2.89 43.86 36.08
N VAL A 76 3.30 43.72 34.82
CA VAL A 76 4.34 42.78 34.41
C VAL A 76 5.54 43.49 33.79
N THR A 77 6.70 42.81 33.84
CA THR A 77 7.91 43.20 33.12
C THR A 77 8.44 41.96 32.38
N GLY A 78 8.74 42.05 31.09
CA GLY A 78 9.25 40.92 30.30
C GLY A 78 8.75 40.91 28.85
N ALA A 79 8.93 39.80 28.15
CA ALA A 79 8.43 39.58 26.80
C ALA A 79 7.01 39.00 26.85
N LEU A 80 6.00 39.84 26.66
CA LEU A 80 4.59 39.46 26.63
C LEU A 80 4.18 39.13 25.19
N VAL A 81 3.70 37.91 24.93
CA VAL A 81 3.18 37.48 23.63
C VAL A 81 1.71 37.11 23.76
N ILE A 82 0.87 37.62 22.86
CA ILE A 82 -0.56 37.33 22.81
C ILE A 82 -0.87 36.71 21.45
N ASP A 83 -1.30 35.44 21.48
CA ASP A 83 -1.62 34.67 20.28
C ASP A 83 -3.11 34.36 20.19
N GLY A 84 -3.66 34.31 18.98
CA GLY A 84 -4.90 33.59 18.71
C GLY A 84 -4.69 32.08 18.88
N LYS A 85 -5.55 31.43 19.68
CA LYS A 85 -5.58 29.98 19.94
C LYS A 85 -7.03 29.51 20.03
N ARG A 86 -7.66 29.28 18.90
CA ARG A 86 -9.04 28.78 18.84
C ARG A 86 -9.03 27.26 18.85
N LEU A 87 -9.61 26.66 19.89
CA LEU A 87 -9.86 25.22 19.90
C LEU A 87 -10.81 24.84 18.76
N PRO A 88 -10.53 23.79 17.96
CA PRO A 88 -11.44 23.31 16.95
C PRO A 88 -12.77 22.87 17.59
N ARG A 89 -13.81 23.69 17.45
CA ARG A 89 -15.16 23.38 17.91
C ARG A 89 -16.18 23.76 16.85
N ARG A 90 -17.17 22.90 16.63
CA ARG A 90 -18.29 23.19 15.73
C ARG A 90 -19.22 24.19 16.42
N VAL A 91 -19.08 25.48 16.09
CA VAL A 91 -19.93 26.56 16.61
C VAL A 91 -21.12 26.90 15.72
N ALA A 92 -21.11 26.45 14.46
CA ALA A 92 -22.19 26.68 13.50
C ALA A 92 -22.77 25.34 13.00
N GLN A 93 -24.09 25.23 13.03
CA GLN A 93 -24.84 24.14 12.40
C GLN A 93 -25.94 24.74 11.54
N PHE A 94 -25.85 24.53 10.23
CA PHE A 94 -26.91 24.93 9.31
C PHE A 94 -28.15 24.04 9.55
N GLN A 95 -29.33 24.65 9.58
CA GLN A 95 -30.59 23.90 9.68
C GLN A 95 -30.84 23.12 8.39
N GLU A 96 -31.22 21.84 8.53
CA GLU A 96 -31.61 21.00 7.40
C GLU A 96 -32.87 21.56 6.71
N GLY A 97 -32.93 21.46 5.38
CA GLY A 97 -34.09 21.89 4.59
C GLY A 97 -34.22 23.40 4.38
N ARG A 98 -33.21 24.21 4.75
CA ARG A 98 -33.18 25.67 4.49
C ARG A 98 -31.98 26.05 3.63
N GLY A 99 -32.17 27.05 2.77
CA GLY A 99 -31.06 27.68 2.05
C GLY A 99 -30.11 28.34 3.05
N VAL A 100 -28.80 28.12 2.89
CA VAL A 100 -27.77 28.76 3.72
C VAL A 100 -27.49 30.16 3.16
N PRO A 101 -27.72 31.24 3.92
CA PRO A 101 -27.36 32.57 3.48
C PRO A 101 -25.85 32.66 3.22
N ALA A 102 -25.45 33.34 2.14
CA ALA A 102 -24.03 33.49 1.80
C ALA A 102 -23.20 34.09 2.94
N ARG A 103 -23.80 34.94 3.79
CA ARG A 103 -23.18 35.49 5.01
C ARG A 103 -22.70 34.40 5.96
N ASP A 104 -23.54 33.42 6.22
CA ASP A 104 -23.27 32.38 7.21
C ASP A 104 -22.28 31.34 6.67
N LEU A 105 -22.31 31.07 5.37
CA LEU A 105 -21.30 30.27 4.70
C LEU A 105 -19.92 30.94 4.73
N ASN A 106 -19.86 32.25 4.43
CA ASN A 106 -18.63 33.03 4.54
C ASN A 106 -18.08 33.03 5.97
N ALA A 107 -18.96 33.10 6.98
CA ALA A 107 -18.57 32.99 8.39
C ALA A 107 -17.88 31.67 8.73
N ALA A 108 -18.45 30.57 8.27
CA ALA A 108 -17.89 29.24 8.47
C ALA A 108 -16.52 29.11 7.79
N LEU A 109 -16.40 29.58 6.54
CA LEU A 109 -15.15 29.54 5.78
C LEU A 109 -14.06 30.40 6.43
N ASN A 110 -14.38 31.62 6.85
CA ASN A 110 -13.43 32.50 7.54
C ASN A 110 -12.93 31.89 8.86
N THR A 111 -13.83 31.24 9.61
CA THR A 111 -13.48 30.51 10.84
C THR A 111 -12.50 29.38 10.54
N LEU A 112 -12.75 28.60 9.48
CA LEU A 112 -11.86 27.51 9.07
C LEU A 112 -10.48 28.03 8.63
N THR A 113 -10.43 29.13 7.88
CA THR A 113 -9.17 29.76 7.47
C THR A 113 -8.36 30.25 8.67
N ALA A 114 -9.02 30.87 9.66
CA ALA A 114 -8.34 31.32 10.88
C ALA A 114 -7.74 30.15 11.67
N VAL A 115 -8.49 29.05 11.84
CA VAL A 115 -7.97 27.82 12.49
C VAL A 115 -6.81 27.21 11.69
N GLY A 116 -6.88 27.23 10.35
CA GLY A 116 -5.78 26.76 9.50
C GLY A 116 -4.50 27.58 9.65
N GLN A 117 -4.61 28.90 9.78
CA GLN A 117 -3.46 29.80 10.03
C GLN A 117 -2.85 29.56 11.41
N GLU A 118 -3.67 29.30 12.43
CA GLU A 118 -3.21 28.95 13.79
C GLU A 118 -2.50 27.61 13.82
N LEU A 119 -3.10 26.57 13.22
CA LEU A 119 -2.48 25.24 13.15
C LEU A 119 -1.13 25.27 12.43
N ARG A 120 -1.04 26.01 11.31
CA ARG A 120 0.22 26.16 10.59
C ARG A 120 1.30 26.78 11.48
N ARG A 121 0.96 27.82 12.24
CA ARG A 121 1.89 28.47 13.16
C ARG A 121 2.32 27.57 14.30
N ASP A 122 1.39 26.80 14.87
CA ASP A 122 1.71 25.84 15.93
C ASP A 122 2.68 24.78 15.41
N VAL A 123 2.49 24.28 14.18
CA VAL A 123 3.45 23.39 13.51
C VAL A 123 4.80 24.07 13.32
N ASP A 124 4.83 25.29 12.76
CA ASP A 124 6.08 26.04 12.53
C ASP A 124 6.82 26.30 13.87
N ARG A 125 6.09 26.48 14.99
CA ARG A 125 6.68 26.65 16.33
C ARG A 125 7.18 25.35 16.94
N VAL A 126 6.46 24.25 16.78
CA VAL A 126 6.88 22.93 17.29
C VAL A 126 8.17 22.49 16.60
N ASP A 127 8.27 22.68 15.28
CA ASP A 127 9.46 22.31 14.50
C ASP A 127 10.72 23.06 14.96
N VAL A 128 10.60 24.33 15.37
CA VAL A 128 11.77 25.13 15.77
C VAL A 128 12.07 25.00 17.27
N SER A 129 11.05 25.07 18.14
CA SER A 129 11.27 25.10 19.60
C SER A 129 11.64 23.73 20.17
N ALA A 130 11.04 22.64 19.69
CA ALA A 130 11.42 21.29 20.12
C ALA A 130 12.82 20.92 19.65
N ALA A 131 13.17 21.27 18.41
CA ALA A 131 14.51 21.09 17.88
C ALA A 131 15.55 21.94 18.61
N GLN A 132 15.27 23.23 18.87
CA GLN A 132 16.17 24.11 19.61
C GLN A 132 16.35 23.66 21.07
N LYS A 133 15.28 23.21 21.73
CA LYS A 133 15.37 22.65 23.08
C LYS A 133 16.22 21.38 23.09
N ALA A 134 15.99 20.47 22.14
CA ALA A 134 16.79 19.24 22.02
C ALA A 134 18.28 19.53 21.76
N VAL A 135 18.58 20.55 20.93
CA VAL A 135 19.95 21.00 20.69
C VAL A 135 20.57 21.62 21.94
N THR A 136 19.82 22.44 22.67
CA THR A 136 20.30 23.07 23.92
C THR A 136 20.55 22.02 25.01
N ASP A 137 19.62 21.08 25.19
CA ASP A 137 19.78 19.97 26.12
C ASP A 137 20.99 19.09 25.73
N ALA A 138 21.19 18.82 24.44
CA ALA A 138 22.34 18.06 23.94
C ALA A 138 23.67 18.79 24.15
N LEU A 139 23.71 20.12 23.97
CA LEU A 139 24.89 20.93 24.23
C LEU A 139 25.25 20.95 25.72
N ALA A 140 24.25 21.06 26.61
CA ALA A 140 24.46 21.00 28.05
C ALA A 140 25.05 19.65 28.49
N ILE A 141 24.55 18.54 27.93
CA ILE A 141 25.11 17.19 28.17
C ILE A 141 26.55 17.10 27.67
N LEU A 142 26.86 17.71 26.52
CA LEU A 142 28.22 17.72 25.96
C LEU A 142 29.20 18.49 26.84
N GLU A 143 28.76 19.63 27.39
CA GLU A 143 29.54 20.49 28.29
C GLU A 143 29.83 19.78 29.62
N ASP A 144 28.83 19.11 30.21
CA ASP A 144 29.01 18.26 31.40
C ASP A 144 30.00 17.11 31.13
N ALA A 145 29.89 16.46 29.96
CA ALA A 145 30.79 15.38 29.56
C ALA A 145 32.24 15.88 29.33
N THR A 146 32.42 17.10 28.83
CA THR A 146 33.77 17.69 28.67
C THR A 146 34.38 18.14 30.00
N GLN A 147 33.57 18.60 30.95
CA GLN A 147 34.04 18.87 32.32
C GLN A 147 34.47 17.59 33.04
N LEU A 148 33.78 16.46 32.83
CA LEU A 148 34.17 15.15 33.36
C LEU A 148 35.42 14.57 32.68
N GLY A 149 35.68 14.95 31.42
CA GLY A 149 36.80 14.45 30.61
C GLY A 149 38.09 15.28 30.69
N THR A 150 38.12 16.39 31.44
CA THR A 150 39.34 17.19 31.60
C THR A 150 40.10 16.67 32.83
N PRO A 151 41.15 15.83 32.68
CA PRO A 151 41.96 15.42 33.81
C PRO A 151 42.58 16.66 34.42
N ALA A 152 42.23 16.92 35.68
CA ALA A 152 42.90 17.93 36.48
C ALA A 152 44.41 17.64 36.39
N ASN A 153 45.16 18.62 35.88
CA ASN A 153 46.61 18.57 35.66
C ASN A 153 47.36 18.63 37.01
N GLY A 154 46.96 17.79 37.96
CA GLY A 154 47.58 17.59 39.25
C GLY A 154 48.45 16.34 39.16
N THR A 155 49.76 16.55 39.21
CA THR A 155 50.79 15.55 39.47
C THR A 155 50.34 14.57 40.57
N VAL A 156 49.88 13.38 40.18
CA VAL A 156 49.67 12.27 41.12
C VAL A 156 51.02 11.58 41.31
N THR A 157 51.80 12.11 42.25
CA THR A 157 52.88 11.35 42.87
C THR A 157 52.26 10.29 43.77
N ASP A 158 52.46 9.04 43.37
CA ASP A 158 52.70 7.90 44.27
C ASP A 158 51.67 7.69 45.40
N ALA A 159 50.44 7.33 45.02
CA ALA A 159 49.51 6.69 45.93
C ALA A 159 49.44 5.20 45.58
N LYS A 160 50.04 4.37 46.44
CA LYS A 160 49.86 2.92 46.51
C LYS A 160 48.40 2.56 46.25
N VAL A 161 48.16 1.90 45.12
CA VAL A 161 46.91 1.21 44.84
C VAL A 161 46.81 0.07 45.85
N ALA A 162 46.07 0.31 46.94
CA ALA A 162 45.58 -0.75 47.78
C ALA A 162 44.62 -1.59 46.93
N THR A 163 44.95 -2.87 46.78
CA THR A 163 44.06 -3.90 46.24
C THR A 163 42.72 -3.83 46.95
N PRO A 164 41.60 -3.61 46.22
CA PRO A 164 40.28 -3.61 46.83
C PRO A 164 39.90 -5.03 47.26
N PRO A 165 39.09 -5.18 48.31
CA PRO A 165 38.59 -6.48 48.72
C PRO A 165 37.70 -7.05 47.61
N THR A 166 37.95 -8.29 47.24
CA THR A 166 37.08 -9.11 46.40
C THR A 166 35.83 -9.48 47.18
N ASP A 167 34.75 -8.76 46.96
CA ASP A 167 33.38 -9.15 47.24
C ASP A 167 32.80 -9.94 46.04
N ALA A 168 32.05 -11.00 46.37
CA ALA A 168 31.73 -12.12 45.50
C ALA A 168 30.69 -11.85 44.38
N ASP A 169 30.33 -10.59 44.08
CA ASP A 169 29.32 -10.25 43.06
C ASP A 169 29.68 -9.01 42.20
N GLY A 170 30.95 -8.62 42.14
CA GLY A 170 31.41 -7.33 41.61
C GLY A 170 31.47 -7.14 40.08
N ILE A 171 30.32 -6.92 39.43
CA ILE A 171 30.25 -6.11 38.20
C ILE A 171 29.38 -4.88 38.46
N GLN A 172 30.02 -3.73 38.68
CA GLN A 172 29.35 -2.43 38.54
C GLN A 172 29.16 -2.14 37.04
N SER A 173 27.99 -2.49 36.52
CA SER A 173 27.47 -1.86 35.31
C SER A 173 26.91 -0.49 35.71
N ASP A 174 27.39 0.59 35.10
CA ASP A 174 26.81 1.93 35.17
C ASP A 174 25.29 1.88 34.95
N LYS A 175 24.53 1.85 36.05
CA LYS A 175 23.08 2.00 36.03
C LYS A 175 22.79 3.49 35.94
N ILE A 176 22.76 4.03 34.73
CA ILE A 176 22.00 5.26 34.45
C ILE A 176 20.53 4.89 34.67
N THR A 177 20.07 5.12 35.90
CA THR A 177 18.67 5.01 36.27
C THR A 177 18.00 6.26 35.75
N VAL A 178 17.43 6.20 34.55
CA VAL A 178 16.53 7.26 34.08
C VAL A 178 15.33 7.24 35.00
N LEU A 179 15.29 8.18 35.95
CA LEU A 179 14.23 8.30 36.94
C LEU A 179 12.89 8.50 36.23
N GLY A 180 12.13 7.42 36.16
CA GLY A 180 10.80 7.38 35.59
C GLY A 180 9.83 8.25 36.37
N ARG A 181 8.94 8.88 35.60
CA ARG A 181 7.65 9.42 36.03
C ARG A 181 6.92 8.41 36.95
N PRO A 182 6.27 8.84 38.04
CA PRO A 182 5.68 7.91 39.01
C PRO A 182 4.41 7.26 38.43
N GLY A 183 4.44 5.94 38.26
CA GLY A 183 3.26 5.14 37.97
C GLY A 183 3.47 4.02 36.94
N GLY A 184 4.22 2.98 37.30
CA GLY A 184 4.14 1.67 36.61
C GLY A 184 5.26 1.29 35.64
N GLY A 185 6.32 2.09 35.47
CA GLY A 185 7.47 1.70 34.65
C GLY A 185 8.35 0.64 35.33
N VAL A 186 8.47 -0.55 34.74
CA VAL A 186 9.53 -1.50 35.11
C VAL A 186 10.87 -0.89 34.68
N PRO A 187 11.89 -0.77 35.56
CA PRO A 187 13.19 -0.26 35.17
C PRO A 187 13.84 -1.22 34.16
N LEU A 188 13.87 -0.81 32.90
CA LEU A 188 14.69 -1.47 31.88
C LEU A 188 16.07 -0.80 31.87
N ARG A 189 17.13 -1.59 31.74
CA ARG A 189 18.45 -1.00 31.49
C ARG A 189 18.40 -0.26 30.15
N LEU A 190 19.07 0.88 30.03
CA LEU A 190 19.14 1.63 28.76
C LEU A 190 19.58 0.71 27.60
N THR A 191 20.46 -0.25 27.90
CA THR A 191 20.88 -1.33 27.00
C THR A 191 19.75 -2.26 26.58
N GLU A 192 18.77 -2.56 27.43
CA GLU A 192 17.58 -3.37 27.07
C GLU A 192 16.59 -2.60 26.20
N LEU A 193 16.52 -1.26 26.37
CA LEU A 193 15.71 -0.39 25.52
C LEU A 193 16.28 -0.26 24.09
N PHE A 194 17.62 -0.16 23.97
CA PHE A 194 18.31 -0.09 22.69
C PHE A 194 18.52 -1.45 21.99
N ARG A 195 18.56 -2.57 22.73
CA ARG A 195 18.87 -3.90 22.17
C ARG A 195 17.80 -4.53 21.27
N ARG A 196 16.64 -3.89 21.07
CA ARG A 196 15.66 -4.40 20.09
C ARG A 196 16.09 -4.22 18.64
N MET A 197 17.11 -3.40 18.39
CA MET A 197 17.69 -3.20 17.06
C MET A 197 19.19 -3.50 17.10
N VAL A 198 19.63 -4.37 16.21
CA VAL A 198 21.02 -4.84 16.07
C VAL A 198 21.52 -4.44 14.69
N TYR A 199 22.70 -3.84 14.61
CA TYR A 199 23.27 -3.47 13.32
C TYR A 199 24.17 -4.58 12.77
N ALA A 200 24.09 -4.83 11.46
CA ALA A 200 24.95 -5.82 10.79
C ALA A 200 26.45 -5.57 11.01
N ARG A 201 26.89 -4.31 11.10
CA ARG A 201 28.29 -3.93 11.38
C ARG A 201 28.81 -4.41 12.74
N GLU A 202 27.94 -4.68 13.71
CA GLU A 202 28.33 -5.24 15.02
C GLU A 202 28.87 -6.67 14.89
N PHE A 203 28.56 -7.34 13.77
CA PHE A 203 29.06 -8.66 13.39
C PHE A 203 30.18 -8.58 12.34
N GLY A 204 30.73 -7.38 12.11
CA GLY A 204 31.78 -7.14 11.12
C GLY A 204 31.28 -7.07 9.67
N ALA A 205 29.96 -7.05 9.43
CA ALA A 205 29.44 -6.91 8.07
C ALA A 205 29.59 -5.46 7.57
N ILE A 206 30.27 -5.27 6.44
CA ILE A 206 30.53 -3.94 5.85
C ILE A 206 29.87 -3.86 4.47
N ALA A 207 29.15 -2.78 4.19
CA ALA A 207 28.40 -2.59 2.95
C ALA A 207 29.25 -1.99 1.80
N ASP A 208 30.48 -2.47 1.61
CA ASP A 208 31.47 -1.90 0.67
C ASP A 208 31.57 -2.65 -0.67
N GLY A 209 30.68 -3.62 -0.91
CA GLY A 209 30.68 -4.47 -2.09
C GLY A 209 31.65 -5.66 -2.02
N SER A 210 32.28 -5.93 -0.86
CA SER A 210 33.02 -7.16 -0.60
C SER A 210 32.10 -8.32 -0.18
N GLU A 211 32.65 -9.53 -0.08
CA GLU A 211 31.94 -10.74 0.37
C GLU A 211 31.67 -10.68 1.88
N GLN A 212 30.40 -10.82 2.27
CA GLN A 212 29.91 -10.55 3.63
C GLN A 212 28.94 -11.62 4.14
N ARG A 213 28.80 -12.76 3.43
CA ARG A 213 27.82 -13.80 3.79
C ARG A 213 28.00 -14.28 5.22
N ALA A 214 29.23 -14.58 5.66
CA ALA A 214 29.47 -15.12 6.99
C ALA A 214 29.03 -14.14 8.10
N ASN A 215 29.41 -12.87 7.97
CA ASN A 215 29.09 -11.81 8.94
C ASN A 215 27.59 -11.51 8.97
N LEU A 216 26.95 -11.38 7.80
CA LEU A 216 25.51 -11.18 7.70
C LEU A 216 24.71 -12.37 8.24
N GLN A 217 25.13 -13.60 7.93
CA GLN A 217 24.47 -14.79 8.43
C GLN A 217 24.57 -14.87 9.96
N ALA A 218 25.71 -14.51 10.55
CA ALA A 218 25.86 -14.45 12.00
C ALA A 218 24.91 -13.42 12.65
N ALA A 219 24.78 -12.23 12.04
CA ALA A 219 23.85 -11.21 12.49
C ALA A 219 22.38 -11.67 12.40
N ILE A 220 21.99 -12.30 11.29
CA ILE A 220 20.64 -12.88 11.10
C ILE A 220 20.37 -13.94 12.17
N THR A 221 21.27 -14.91 12.36
CA THR A 221 21.09 -15.98 13.34
C THR A 221 20.97 -15.43 14.77
N TYR A 222 21.75 -14.39 15.11
CA TYR A 222 21.63 -13.73 16.40
C TYR A 222 20.25 -13.07 16.58
N CYS A 223 19.78 -12.34 15.57
CA CYS A 223 18.47 -11.68 15.62
C CYS A 223 17.32 -12.68 15.69
N ASP A 224 17.35 -13.72 14.85
CA ASP A 224 16.38 -14.83 14.84
C ASP A 224 16.27 -15.49 16.23
N THR A 225 17.41 -15.74 16.89
CA THR A 225 17.44 -16.42 18.21
C THR A 225 16.85 -15.54 19.32
N ASN A 226 17.04 -14.22 19.23
CA ASN A 226 16.68 -13.30 20.30
C ASN A 226 15.40 -12.49 20.02
N GLY A 227 14.79 -12.64 18.85
CA GLY A 227 13.63 -11.84 18.44
C GLY A 227 13.97 -10.36 18.22
N PHE A 228 15.14 -10.07 17.67
CA PHE A 228 15.60 -8.69 17.43
C PHE A 228 15.43 -8.25 15.98
N ILE A 229 15.41 -6.94 15.77
CA ILE A 229 15.39 -6.32 14.45
C ILE A 229 16.83 -6.22 13.94
N LEU A 230 17.10 -6.75 12.75
CA LEU A 230 18.37 -6.55 12.07
C LEU A 230 18.31 -5.30 11.19
N GLN A 231 19.12 -4.30 11.52
CA GLN A 231 19.33 -3.10 10.70
C GLN A 231 20.57 -3.29 9.83
N LEU A 232 20.41 -3.12 8.52
CA LEU A 232 21.48 -3.10 7.54
C LEU A 232 21.88 -1.66 7.24
N ASP A 233 23.17 -1.43 7.03
CA ASP A 233 23.71 -0.13 6.69
C ASP A 233 23.53 0.19 5.19
N PRO A 234 23.54 1.47 4.79
CA PRO A 234 23.62 1.84 3.39
C PRO A 234 24.89 1.29 2.74
N GLY A 235 24.76 0.73 1.55
CA GLY A 235 25.83 0.21 0.72
C GLY A 235 25.43 -1.13 0.10
N GLN A 236 26.42 -1.90 -0.35
CA GLN A 236 26.21 -3.19 -0.99
C GLN A 236 26.91 -4.29 -0.23
N TYR A 237 26.18 -5.34 0.10
CA TYR A 237 26.71 -6.57 0.67
C TYR A 237 26.75 -7.64 -0.42
N ARG A 238 27.94 -8.16 -0.76
CA ARG A 238 28.01 -9.36 -1.60
C ARG A 238 27.87 -10.59 -0.73
N VAL A 239 27.16 -11.60 -1.21
CA VAL A 239 27.04 -12.88 -0.52
C VAL A 239 27.48 -14.01 -1.45
N ALA A 240 28.38 -14.85 -0.95
CA ALA A 240 28.65 -16.16 -1.53
C ALA A 240 27.49 -17.12 -1.23
N ALA A 241 27.41 -18.22 -1.97
CA ALA A 241 26.50 -19.31 -1.59
C ALA A 241 26.96 -19.92 -0.26
N ASN A 242 26.02 -20.46 0.51
CA ASN A 242 26.35 -21.19 1.73
C ASN A 242 27.18 -22.44 1.35
N PRO A 243 28.37 -22.64 1.95
CA PRO A 243 29.26 -23.75 1.60
C PRO A 243 28.66 -25.13 1.91
N ASP A 244 27.81 -25.23 2.93
CA ASP A 244 27.19 -26.49 3.35
C ASP A 244 25.91 -26.80 2.56
N ASN A 245 25.27 -25.76 2.02
CA ASN A 245 24.09 -25.89 1.19
C ASN A 245 24.05 -24.77 0.13
N PRO A 246 24.56 -25.01 -1.09
CA PRO A 246 24.72 -23.98 -2.10
C PRO A 246 23.40 -23.54 -2.74
N SER A 247 22.22 -23.93 -2.21
CA SER A 247 20.91 -23.49 -2.71
C SER A 247 20.51 -22.09 -2.26
N TYR A 248 21.29 -21.43 -1.39
CA TYR A 248 21.04 -20.06 -0.95
C TYR A 248 22.31 -19.35 -0.49
N GLY A 249 22.28 -18.01 -0.42
CA GLY A 249 23.33 -17.19 0.19
C GLY A 249 23.10 -17.01 1.70
N LEU A 250 21.94 -16.46 2.07
CA LEU A 250 21.53 -16.20 3.45
C LEU A 250 20.29 -17.02 3.81
N ARG A 251 20.14 -17.35 5.11
CA ARG A 251 18.99 -18.09 5.64
C ARG A 251 18.49 -17.50 6.95
N THR A 252 17.19 -17.44 7.12
CA THR A 252 16.50 -17.17 8.39
C THR A 252 15.47 -18.28 8.66
N THR A 253 15.32 -18.65 9.93
CA THR A 253 14.32 -19.64 10.37
C THR A 253 13.33 -19.09 11.38
N HIS A 254 13.62 -17.92 11.96
CA HIS A 254 12.76 -17.18 12.89
C HIS A 254 12.72 -15.69 12.54
N PRO A 255 12.34 -15.31 11.30
CA PRO A 255 12.46 -13.93 10.86
C PRO A 255 11.63 -13.00 11.75
N THR A 256 12.31 -12.07 12.42
CA THR A 256 11.64 -11.02 13.20
C THR A 256 11.52 -9.75 12.35
N ALA A 257 12.65 -9.12 12.01
CA ALA A 257 12.68 -8.08 10.99
C ALA A 257 14.09 -7.89 10.39
N ILE A 258 14.16 -7.66 9.09
CA ILE A 258 15.39 -7.23 8.39
C ILE A 258 15.08 -5.91 7.65
N ILE A 259 15.74 -4.84 8.07
CA ILE A 259 15.47 -3.48 7.60
C ILE A 259 16.73 -2.89 7.00
N GLY A 260 16.66 -2.45 5.76
CA GLY A 260 17.72 -1.68 5.10
C GLY A 260 17.62 -0.19 5.34
N ALA A 261 18.54 0.57 4.75
CA ALA A 261 18.47 2.01 4.69
C ALA A 261 17.65 2.41 3.45
N ALA A 262 16.42 2.90 3.66
CA ALA A 262 15.52 3.55 2.71
C ALA A 262 15.79 3.30 1.20
N GLY A 263 14.97 2.46 0.57
CA GLY A 263 14.93 2.27 -0.88
C GLY A 263 16.08 1.43 -1.46
N THR A 264 16.83 1.99 -2.43
CA THR A 264 17.96 1.29 -3.09
C THR A 264 19.30 1.56 -2.43
N ARG A 265 19.34 2.13 -1.21
CA ARG A 265 20.63 2.46 -0.58
C ARG A 265 21.27 1.25 0.09
N THR A 266 20.50 0.26 0.49
CA THR A 266 21.02 -1.02 1.00
C THR A 266 20.75 -2.12 -0.01
N ALA A 267 21.80 -2.82 -0.42
CA ALA A 267 21.71 -3.91 -1.38
C ALA A 267 22.33 -5.21 -0.88
N ILE A 268 21.69 -6.32 -1.22
CA ILE A 268 22.22 -7.68 -1.08
C ILE A 268 22.33 -8.26 -2.49
N ASP A 269 23.51 -8.76 -2.86
CA ASP A 269 23.76 -9.31 -4.19
C ASP A 269 24.70 -10.52 -4.14
N GLY A 270 24.63 -11.40 -5.12
CA GLY A 270 25.54 -12.53 -5.24
C GLY A 270 26.95 -12.06 -5.61
N VAL A 271 27.97 -12.77 -5.14
CA VAL A 271 29.33 -12.68 -5.71
C VAL A 271 29.36 -13.14 -7.17
N LEU A 272 30.45 -12.84 -7.89
CA LEU A 272 30.67 -13.42 -9.21
C LEU A 272 30.75 -14.96 -9.09
N GLY A 273 30.04 -15.67 -9.97
CA GLY A 273 29.94 -17.14 -9.93
C GLY A 273 28.93 -17.68 -8.92
N PHE A 274 28.04 -16.83 -8.35
CA PHE A 274 26.93 -17.29 -7.53
C PHE A 274 26.10 -18.36 -8.28
N PRO A 275 25.72 -19.49 -7.64
CA PRO A 275 25.05 -20.59 -8.35
C PRO A 275 23.74 -20.15 -8.99
N THR A 276 23.52 -20.58 -10.23
CA THR A 276 22.33 -20.21 -11.02
C THR A 276 21.03 -20.87 -10.57
N SER A 277 21.09 -21.70 -9.52
CA SER A 277 19.93 -22.33 -8.88
C SER A 277 19.63 -21.77 -7.49
N ALA A 278 20.44 -20.84 -6.99
CA ALA A 278 20.43 -20.43 -5.59
C ALA A 278 19.66 -19.13 -5.34
N ALA A 279 19.03 -19.07 -4.16
CA ALA A 279 18.34 -17.89 -3.65
C ALA A 279 19.30 -16.90 -2.98
N GLY A 280 18.99 -15.61 -3.02
CA GLY A 280 19.72 -14.60 -2.24
C GLY A 280 19.45 -14.78 -0.74
N LEU A 281 18.17 -14.66 -0.36
CA LEU A 281 17.67 -14.94 0.99
C LEU A 281 16.67 -16.09 0.96
N ARG A 282 16.90 -17.10 1.80
CA ARG A 282 15.98 -18.20 2.03
C ARG A 282 15.31 -18.07 3.41
N ILE A 283 14.00 -18.24 3.45
CA ILE A 283 13.19 -18.22 4.67
C ILE A 283 12.64 -19.64 4.85
N ASP A 284 13.09 -20.33 5.89
CA ASP A 284 12.64 -21.69 6.24
C ASP A 284 12.01 -21.66 7.64
N PRO A 285 10.71 -21.30 7.78
CA PRO A 285 10.07 -21.22 9.08
C PRO A 285 10.24 -22.51 9.89
N ALA A 286 10.80 -22.41 11.11
CA ALA A 286 10.95 -23.59 11.98
C ALA A 286 9.63 -24.02 12.67
N GLY A 287 8.58 -23.23 12.51
CA GLY A 287 7.24 -23.44 13.07
C GLY A 287 6.29 -22.38 12.52
N ASN A 288 5.24 -22.03 13.27
CA ASN A 288 4.36 -20.92 12.91
C ASN A 288 5.01 -19.60 13.36
N ILE A 289 5.34 -18.76 12.39
CA ILE A 289 6.04 -17.50 12.60
C ILE A 289 5.16 -16.39 12.11
N ASP A 290 4.85 -15.45 13.00
CA ASP A 290 3.94 -14.36 12.73
C ASP A 290 4.72 -13.03 12.63
N SER A 291 4.22 -12.10 11.81
CA SER A 291 4.61 -10.68 11.82
C SER A 291 6.07 -10.38 11.43
N SER A 292 6.68 -11.17 10.56
CA SER A 292 8.02 -10.87 10.04
C SER A 292 8.02 -9.62 9.14
N VAL A 293 9.01 -8.74 9.29
CA VAL A 293 9.10 -7.52 8.46
C VAL A 293 10.38 -7.49 7.63
N PHE A 294 10.26 -7.29 6.32
CA PHE A 294 11.37 -7.08 5.41
C PHE A 294 11.17 -5.74 4.72
N ARG A 295 12.07 -4.78 4.95
CA ARG A 295 11.85 -3.40 4.49
C ARG A 295 13.10 -2.73 3.94
N ASP A 296 12.94 -1.94 2.88
CA ASP A 296 13.98 -1.04 2.36
C ASP A 296 15.27 -1.76 1.89
N ILE A 297 15.12 -2.93 1.27
CA ILE A 297 16.24 -3.74 0.77
C ILE A 297 16.15 -3.86 -0.75
N TYR A 298 17.29 -3.71 -1.43
CA TYR A 298 17.44 -4.05 -2.84
C TYR A 298 18.17 -5.39 -3.02
N PHE A 299 17.54 -6.35 -3.69
CA PHE A 299 18.16 -7.63 -4.05
C PHE A 299 18.75 -7.56 -5.46
N GLY A 300 19.99 -7.10 -5.56
CA GLY A 300 20.74 -6.95 -6.81
C GLY A 300 21.94 -6.02 -6.71
N ASP A 301 22.61 -5.83 -7.84
CA ASP A 301 23.80 -5.01 -7.99
C ASP A 301 23.42 -3.52 -8.11
N LEU A 302 23.93 -2.68 -7.21
CA LEU A 302 23.64 -1.24 -7.24
C LEU A 302 24.24 -0.54 -8.48
N SER A 303 25.30 -1.11 -9.04
CA SER A 303 26.02 -0.49 -10.16
C SER A 303 25.25 -0.56 -11.49
N ASN A 304 24.41 -1.58 -11.68
CA ASN A 304 23.80 -1.86 -12.99
C ASN A 304 22.33 -2.31 -12.94
N GLY A 305 21.74 -2.47 -11.76
CA GLY A 305 20.32 -2.85 -11.65
C GLY A 305 20.04 -4.34 -11.91
N THR A 306 21.06 -5.19 -12.07
CA THR A 306 20.91 -6.63 -12.31
C THR A 306 20.93 -7.43 -11.01
N SER A 307 20.51 -8.70 -11.04
CA SER A 307 20.62 -9.62 -9.91
C SER A 307 21.33 -10.90 -10.35
N ARG A 308 22.23 -11.43 -9.51
CA ARG A 308 22.86 -12.75 -9.71
C ARG A 308 22.07 -13.90 -9.10
N PHE A 309 20.94 -13.63 -8.45
CA PHE A 309 20.14 -14.66 -7.81
C PHE A 309 19.18 -15.32 -8.80
N LYS A 310 18.94 -16.62 -8.61
CA LYS A 310 17.83 -17.32 -9.26
C LYS A 310 16.51 -16.91 -8.61
N GLN A 311 16.49 -16.86 -7.28
CA GLN A 311 15.38 -16.31 -6.50
C GLN A 311 15.91 -15.18 -5.61
N GLY A 312 15.31 -13.99 -5.65
CA GLY A 312 15.69 -12.91 -4.72
C GLY A 312 15.42 -13.34 -3.27
N ILE A 313 14.14 -13.53 -2.96
CA ILE A 313 13.67 -14.16 -1.72
C ILE A 313 13.01 -15.50 -2.06
N TYR A 314 13.35 -16.55 -1.31
CA TYR A 314 12.74 -17.87 -1.40
C TYR A 314 12.17 -18.30 -0.04
N VAL A 315 10.84 -18.42 0.05
CA VAL A 315 10.13 -18.92 1.22
C VAL A 315 9.77 -20.38 1.01
N LEU A 316 10.19 -21.26 1.93
CA LEU A 316 9.92 -22.70 1.86
C LEU A 316 9.12 -23.16 3.08
N THR A 317 7.92 -23.69 2.85
CA THR A 317 6.99 -24.11 3.92
C THR A 317 6.51 -25.56 3.75
N THR A 318 7.32 -26.42 3.13
CA THR A 318 6.96 -27.82 2.81
C THR A 318 6.78 -28.74 4.00
N THR A 319 7.06 -28.29 5.22
CA THR A 319 6.93 -29.10 6.44
C THR A 319 5.64 -28.72 7.16
N ALA A 320 4.92 -29.71 7.69
CA ALA A 320 3.72 -29.47 8.49
C ALA A 320 4.00 -28.49 9.64
N GLY A 321 3.20 -27.41 9.72
CA GLY A 321 3.33 -26.39 10.75
C GLY A 321 4.44 -25.36 10.53
N ALA A 322 5.24 -25.47 9.46
CA ALA A 322 6.19 -24.44 9.06
C ALA A 322 5.45 -23.34 8.29
N ASN A 323 4.95 -22.33 9.00
CA ASN A 323 4.19 -21.25 8.40
C ASN A 323 4.87 -19.90 8.61
N LEU A 324 4.78 -19.04 7.61
CA LEU A 324 5.11 -17.63 7.66
C LEU A 324 3.81 -16.83 7.52
N ALA A 325 3.17 -16.52 8.64
CA ALA A 325 1.93 -15.79 8.69
C ALA A 325 2.17 -14.29 8.90
N GLU A 326 1.34 -13.47 8.27
CA GLU A 326 1.42 -12.00 8.35
C GLU A 326 2.80 -11.39 8.01
N PRO A 327 3.62 -11.94 7.08
CA PRO A 327 4.86 -11.26 6.73
C PRO A 327 4.55 -9.98 5.94
N ARG A 328 5.33 -8.94 6.22
CA ARG A 328 5.27 -7.66 5.52
C ARG A 328 6.55 -7.44 4.72
N PHE A 329 6.39 -7.30 3.42
CA PHE A 329 7.46 -6.95 2.48
C PHE A 329 7.22 -5.53 1.98
N GLU A 330 8.07 -4.60 2.38
CA GLU A 330 7.86 -3.16 2.20
C GLU A 330 9.03 -2.51 1.46
N HIS A 331 8.74 -1.77 0.40
CA HIS A 331 9.76 -1.06 -0.38
C HIS A 331 10.91 -1.96 -0.87
N ILE A 332 10.67 -3.26 -1.04
CA ILE A 332 11.67 -4.19 -1.52
C ILE A 332 11.79 -4.07 -3.03
N LYS A 333 13.01 -4.02 -3.52
CA LYS A 333 13.30 -3.92 -4.95
C LYS A 333 14.16 -5.09 -5.38
N PHE A 334 13.93 -5.60 -6.57
CA PHE A 334 14.68 -6.72 -7.13
C PHE A 334 15.32 -6.32 -8.46
N GLY A 335 16.60 -6.62 -8.61
CA GLY A 335 17.30 -6.44 -9.89
C GLY A 335 16.86 -7.49 -10.92
N ARG A 336 16.97 -7.17 -12.21
CA ARG A 336 16.69 -8.13 -13.29
C ARG A 336 17.76 -9.21 -13.30
N SER A 337 17.34 -10.47 -13.27
CA SER A 337 18.25 -11.60 -13.40
C SER A 337 18.27 -12.08 -14.85
N ALA A 338 19.47 -12.39 -15.34
CA ALA A 338 19.65 -13.02 -16.66
C ALA A 338 19.44 -14.54 -16.63
N ILE A 339 19.22 -15.11 -15.44
CA ILE A 339 19.01 -16.54 -15.27
C ILE A 339 17.59 -16.88 -15.76
N ALA A 340 17.47 -17.88 -16.63
CA ALA A 340 16.18 -18.38 -17.10
C ALA A 340 15.29 -18.76 -15.90
N ASP A 341 13.98 -18.52 -15.97
CA ASP A 341 12.98 -18.70 -14.89
C ASP A 341 13.41 -18.11 -13.53
N ALA A 342 14.11 -16.98 -13.53
CA ALA A 342 14.40 -16.25 -12.30
C ALA A 342 13.12 -15.69 -11.68
N ARG A 343 13.12 -15.60 -10.35
CA ARG A 343 12.02 -15.11 -9.55
C ARG A 343 12.50 -13.99 -8.64
N SER A 344 11.74 -12.90 -8.57
CA SER A 344 12.02 -11.87 -7.57
C SER A 344 11.63 -12.39 -6.19
N PHE A 345 10.45 -13.00 -6.12
CA PHE A 345 9.95 -13.67 -4.92
C PHE A 345 9.42 -15.06 -5.30
N PHE A 346 9.83 -16.07 -4.55
CA PHE A 346 9.34 -17.43 -4.71
C PHE A 346 8.83 -17.95 -3.39
N HIS A 347 7.59 -18.42 -3.35
CA HIS A 347 7.09 -19.22 -2.25
C HIS A 347 6.74 -20.61 -2.76
N PHE A 348 7.25 -21.63 -2.06
CA PHE A 348 6.96 -23.03 -2.34
C PHE A 348 6.45 -23.73 -1.08
N ASN A 349 5.24 -24.24 -1.19
CA ASN A 349 4.60 -25.09 -0.21
C ASN A 349 4.31 -26.45 -0.84
N ASP A 350 4.33 -27.52 -0.03
CA ASP A 350 3.77 -28.81 -0.41
C ASP A 350 2.40 -28.97 0.26
N PRO A 351 1.29 -28.81 -0.47
CA PRO A 351 -0.05 -28.95 0.09
C PRO A 351 -0.33 -30.31 0.74
N ALA A 352 0.40 -31.37 0.36
CA ALA A 352 0.22 -32.69 0.96
C ALA A 352 0.78 -32.76 2.39
N GLN A 353 1.80 -31.95 2.69
CA GLN A 353 2.47 -31.92 4.00
C GLN A 353 2.03 -30.73 4.84
N ASN A 354 1.83 -29.57 4.22
CA ASN A 354 1.39 -28.34 4.89
C ASN A 354 0.11 -27.81 4.24
N VAL A 355 -1.01 -28.36 4.70
CA VAL A 355 -2.36 -28.17 4.14
C VAL A 355 -2.89 -26.74 4.23
N ASN A 356 -2.30 -25.89 5.07
CA ASN A 356 -2.72 -24.50 5.28
C ASN A 356 -2.00 -23.52 4.35
N GLY A 357 -1.10 -24.00 3.50
CA GLY A 357 -0.47 -23.19 2.47
C GLY A 357 0.80 -22.46 2.91
N GLY A 358 1.17 -22.50 4.19
CA GLY A 358 2.45 -22.00 4.70
C GLY A 358 2.60 -20.48 4.74
N LEU A 359 2.34 -19.77 3.64
CA LEU A 359 2.36 -18.31 3.56
C LEU A 359 0.94 -17.75 3.59
N THR A 360 0.57 -17.07 4.68
CA THR A 360 -0.79 -16.53 4.88
C THR A 360 -0.74 -15.07 5.30
N VAL A 361 -1.79 -14.30 4.98
CA VAL A 361 -1.95 -12.88 5.36
C VAL A 361 -0.74 -12.01 4.95
N ALA A 362 -0.03 -12.41 3.90
CA ALA A 362 1.20 -11.76 3.48
C ALA A 362 0.90 -10.45 2.74
N SER A 363 1.66 -9.40 3.06
CA SER A 363 1.49 -8.09 2.43
C SER A 363 2.76 -7.64 1.71
N PHE A 364 2.60 -7.24 0.46
CA PHE A 364 3.65 -6.65 -0.37
C PHE A 364 3.28 -5.20 -0.67
N LEU A 365 3.97 -4.25 -0.03
CA LEU A 365 3.66 -2.82 -0.10
C LEU A 365 4.77 -2.08 -0.85
N ASP A 366 4.41 -1.41 -1.93
CA ASP A 366 5.30 -0.54 -2.71
C ASP A 366 6.61 -1.23 -3.14
N CYS A 367 6.51 -2.53 -3.47
CA CYS A 367 7.63 -3.34 -3.94
C CYS A 367 7.86 -3.16 -5.45
N ALA A 368 9.07 -3.45 -5.93
CA ALA A 368 9.39 -3.47 -7.36
C ALA A 368 10.03 -4.80 -7.79
N PHE A 369 9.33 -5.55 -8.62
CA PHE A 369 9.71 -6.88 -9.10
C PHE A 369 10.17 -6.81 -10.57
N GLN A 370 11.41 -7.21 -10.85
CA GLN A 370 11.93 -7.27 -12.22
C GLN A 370 11.98 -8.70 -12.80
N ASN A 371 11.59 -9.69 -12.00
CA ASN A 371 11.40 -11.09 -12.42
C ASN A 371 10.07 -11.60 -11.83
N LEU A 372 9.68 -12.83 -12.18
CA LEU A 372 8.41 -13.42 -11.77
C LEU A 372 8.24 -13.41 -10.23
N VAL A 373 7.03 -13.12 -9.77
CA VAL A 373 6.56 -13.50 -8.43
C VAL A 373 5.77 -14.79 -8.54
N ASP A 374 6.22 -15.85 -7.86
CA ASP A 374 5.65 -17.19 -7.99
C ASP A 374 5.23 -17.72 -6.61
N LEU A 375 3.94 -17.98 -6.45
CA LEU A 375 3.29 -18.39 -5.22
C LEU A 375 2.71 -19.79 -5.42
N GLN A 376 3.44 -20.84 -5.02
CA GLN A 376 3.06 -22.24 -5.26
C GLN A 376 2.54 -22.92 -4.00
N GLY A 377 1.25 -23.21 -3.99
CA GLY A 377 0.57 -23.85 -2.86
C GLY A 377 0.42 -22.92 -1.66
N SER A 378 0.34 -21.60 -1.88
CA SER A 378 0.30 -20.59 -0.80
C SER A 378 -1.01 -20.58 -0.04
N GLY A 379 -1.03 -19.98 1.15
CA GLY A 379 -2.24 -19.83 1.96
C GLY A 379 -3.16 -18.70 1.49
N ASP A 380 -3.95 -18.17 2.41
CA ASP A 380 -4.97 -17.14 2.15
C ASP A 380 -4.48 -15.71 2.46
N GLN A 381 -5.30 -14.73 2.06
CA GLN A 381 -5.15 -13.30 2.36
C GLN A 381 -3.82 -12.67 1.93
N ILE A 382 -3.28 -13.09 0.78
CA ILE A 382 -2.06 -12.50 0.21
C ILE A 382 -2.39 -11.26 -0.61
N GLN A 383 -1.69 -10.15 -0.35
CA GLN A 383 -2.05 -8.83 -0.88
C GLN A 383 -0.84 -8.10 -1.47
N PHE A 384 -1.03 -7.50 -2.64
CA PHE A 384 -0.07 -6.62 -3.29
C PHE A 384 -0.67 -5.21 -3.41
N PHE A 385 0.01 -4.21 -2.87
CA PHE A 385 -0.41 -2.81 -2.87
C PHE A 385 0.67 -1.91 -3.47
N GLY A 386 0.29 -1.02 -4.39
CA GLY A 386 1.20 0.01 -4.93
C GLY A 386 2.46 -0.53 -5.62
N SER A 387 2.49 -1.84 -5.91
CA SER A 387 3.70 -2.52 -6.36
C SER A 387 3.87 -2.44 -7.87
N ARG A 388 5.11 -2.52 -8.34
CA ARG A 388 5.48 -2.50 -9.75
C ARG A 388 6.04 -3.84 -10.20
N PHE A 389 5.51 -4.37 -11.28
CA PHE A 389 6.00 -5.58 -11.96
C PHE A 389 6.54 -5.18 -13.32
N GLN A 390 7.84 -5.38 -13.54
CA GLN A 390 8.52 -5.05 -14.79
C GLN A 390 9.35 -6.25 -15.27
N THR A 391 8.65 -7.30 -15.70
CA THR A 391 9.25 -8.60 -16.02
C THR A 391 9.25 -8.83 -17.53
N ALA A 392 10.27 -9.54 -18.04
CA ALA A 392 10.25 -10.00 -19.44
C ALA A 392 9.29 -11.18 -19.65
N THR A 393 8.84 -11.80 -18.56
CA THR A 393 7.98 -12.99 -18.53
C THR A 393 6.63 -12.63 -17.89
N LEU A 394 5.99 -13.58 -17.22
CA LEU A 394 4.78 -13.36 -16.44
C LEU A 394 5.12 -12.49 -15.21
N GLY A 395 4.27 -11.53 -14.87
CA GLY A 395 4.44 -10.71 -13.66
C GLY A 395 4.23 -11.53 -12.39
N LEU A 396 3.08 -12.20 -12.32
CA LEU A 396 2.61 -12.89 -11.12
C LEU A 396 1.98 -14.25 -11.47
N SER A 397 2.42 -15.31 -10.80
CA SER A 397 1.90 -16.67 -10.88
C SER A 397 1.43 -17.11 -9.50
N VAL A 398 0.14 -17.43 -9.38
CA VAL A 398 -0.49 -17.72 -8.09
C VAL A 398 -1.26 -19.03 -8.16
N ASN A 399 -0.88 -19.96 -7.29
CA ASN A 399 -1.60 -21.19 -7.02
C ASN A 399 -1.77 -21.29 -5.50
N LEU A 400 -2.99 -21.08 -5.02
CA LEU A 400 -3.29 -21.16 -3.59
C LEU A 400 -3.77 -22.57 -3.21
N VAL A 401 -3.54 -22.94 -1.97
CA VAL A 401 -3.93 -24.25 -1.45
C VAL A 401 -5.46 -24.40 -1.47
N ASN A 402 -5.91 -25.59 -1.86
CA ASN A 402 -7.29 -26.03 -1.74
C ASN A 402 -7.34 -27.15 -0.71
N GLY A 403 -7.25 -26.78 0.57
CA GLY A 403 -7.08 -27.70 1.68
C GLY A 403 -8.41 -28.16 2.32
N ALA A 404 -8.32 -28.95 3.38
CA ALA A 404 -9.49 -29.46 4.11
C ALA A 404 -10.37 -28.35 4.73
N GLY A 405 -9.80 -27.18 4.99
CA GLY A 405 -10.52 -25.98 5.45
C GLY A 405 -11.30 -25.25 4.36
N GLY A 406 -11.24 -25.73 3.11
CA GLY A 406 -11.81 -25.07 1.93
C GLY A 406 -10.75 -24.42 1.06
N GLN A 407 -11.21 -23.70 0.05
CA GLN A 407 -10.37 -23.03 -0.91
C GLN A 407 -9.77 -21.76 -0.29
N ALA A 408 -8.44 -21.63 -0.30
CA ALA A 408 -7.78 -20.42 0.15
C ALA A 408 -8.27 -19.20 -0.64
N GLY A 409 -8.43 -18.08 0.05
CA GLY A 409 -9.10 -16.92 -0.51
C GLY A 409 -8.50 -15.58 -0.16
N GLY A 410 -9.13 -14.50 -0.63
CA GLY A 410 -8.73 -13.14 -0.30
C GLY A 410 -7.39 -12.71 -0.92
N PHE A 411 -7.06 -13.24 -2.10
CA PHE A 411 -5.91 -12.78 -2.86
C PHE A 411 -6.20 -11.42 -3.51
N GLN A 412 -5.34 -10.43 -3.31
CA GLN A 412 -5.60 -9.05 -3.71
C GLN A 412 -4.42 -8.43 -4.45
N VAL A 413 -4.71 -7.69 -5.53
CA VAL A 413 -3.76 -6.88 -6.29
C VAL A 413 -4.37 -5.50 -6.53
N LEU A 414 -3.87 -4.50 -5.82
CA LEU A 414 -4.52 -3.20 -5.69
C LEU A 414 -3.55 -2.06 -6.01
N GLY A 415 -3.92 -1.20 -6.95
CA GLY A 415 -3.12 -0.03 -7.31
C GLY A 415 -1.72 -0.37 -7.86
N CYS A 416 -1.55 -1.57 -8.43
CA CYS A 416 -0.26 -2.02 -8.95
C CYS A 416 -0.06 -1.63 -10.42
N THR A 417 1.19 -1.56 -10.86
CA THR A 417 1.56 -1.36 -12.26
C THR A 417 2.24 -2.59 -12.82
N PHE A 418 1.76 -3.11 -13.95
CA PHE A 418 2.36 -4.24 -14.66
C PHE A 418 2.87 -3.77 -16.02
N LEU A 419 4.16 -3.95 -16.27
CA LEU A 419 4.82 -3.81 -17.56
C LEU A 419 5.51 -5.15 -17.87
N CYS A 420 4.70 -6.14 -18.27
CA CYS A 420 5.14 -7.55 -18.35
C CYS A 420 5.13 -8.08 -19.78
N GLY A 421 6.13 -8.88 -20.12
CA GLY A 421 6.31 -9.42 -21.47
C GLY A 421 5.56 -10.70 -21.79
N ALA A 422 5.03 -11.43 -20.78
CA ALA A 422 4.32 -12.70 -20.98
C ALA A 422 2.98 -12.81 -20.20
N GLY A 423 2.33 -11.67 -19.94
CA GLY A 423 1.11 -11.56 -19.13
C GLY A 423 1.38 -10.92 -17.77
N ALA A 424 0.34 -10.31 -17.18
CA ALA A 424 0.44 -9.62 -15.91
C ALA A 424 0.26 -10.58 -14.73
N ALA A 425 -0.82 -11.35 -14.73
CA ALA A 425 -1.15 -12.25 -13.64
C ALA A 425 -1.85 -13.52 -14.13
N LYS A 426 -1.46 -14.66 -13.53
CA LYS A 426 -2.13 -15.94 -13.65
C LYS A 426 -2.51 -16.44 -12.25
N VAL A 427 -3.78 -16.74 -12.04
CA VAL A 427 -4.32 -17.24 -10.77
C VAL A 427 -5.01 -18.59 -11.01
N ASP A 428 -4.42 -19.67 -10.50
CA ASP A 428 -4.86 -21.05 -10.79
C ASP A 428 -5.89 -21.62 -9.79
N SER A 429 -6.05 -20.97 -8.63
CA SER A 429 -7.00 -21.33 -7.57
C SER A 429 -7.12 -20.20 -6.55
N SER A 430 -8.33 -19.70 -6.31
CA SER A 430 -8.61 -18.78 -5.20
C SER A 430 -10.12 -18.60 -5.00
N ALA A 431 -10.54 -18.46 -3.74
CA ALA A 431 -11.84 -17.92 -3.38
C ALA A 431 -11.72 -16.40 -3.14
N SER A 432 -12.45 -15.58 -3.88
CA SER A 432 -12.41 -14.11 -3.77
C SER A 432 -11.05 -13.51 -4.16
N THR A 433 -10.69 -13.61 -5.44
CA THR A 433 -9.60 -12.82 -6.03
C THR A 433 -10.08 -11.40 -6.31
N TYR A 434 -9.28 -10.39 -5.94
CA TYR A 434 -9.58 -8.98 -6.20
C TYR A 434 -8.43 -8.33 -6.98
N MET A 435 -8.73 -7.75 -8.14
CA MET A 435 -7.77 -6.97 -8.91
C MET A 435 -8.37 -5.61 -9.23
N PHE A 436 -7.95 -4.57 -8.50
CA PHE A 436 -8.51 -3.22 -8.64
C PHE A 436 -7.48 -2.12 -8.87
N PHE A 437 -7.88 -1.11 -9.64
CA PHE A 437 -7.10 0.12 -9.86
C PHE A 437 -5.70 -0.13 -10.42
N ASN A 438 -5.50 -1.23 -11.14
CA ASN A 438 -4.21 -1.56 -11.70
C ASN A 438 -4.03 -0.92 -13.09
N GLN A 439 -2.80 -0.53 -13.40
CA GLN A 439 -2.38 -0.20 -14.76
C GLN A 439 -1.59 -1.39 -15.32
N ILE A 440 -2.11 -2.00 -16.38
CA ILE A 440 -1.57 -3.23 -16.94
C ILE A 440 -1.22 -3.02 -18.40
N GLU A 441 0.03 -3.29 -18.73
CA GLU A 441 0.59 -3.19 -20.07
C GLU A 441 1.35 -4.49 -20.40
N GLY A 442 1.06 -5.06 -21.57
CA GLY A 442 1.76 -6.25 -22.05
C GLY A 442 1.82 -6.38 -23.57
N THR A 443 2.84 -7.08 -24.05
CA THR A 443 3.13 -7.25 -25.48
C THR A 443 2.87 -8.65 -26.00
N ASP A 444 3.17 -9.71 -25.23
CA ASP A 444 2.87 -11.10 -25.54
C ASP A 444 2.40 -11.77 -24.25
N ASN A 445 1.55 -12.80 -24.30
CA ASN A 445 0.98 -13.41 -23.09
C ASN A 445 1.12 -14.95 -22.96
N PRO A 446 2.16 -15.62 -23.50
CA PRO A 446 2.21 -17.09 -23.50
C PRO A 446 2.21 -17.73 -22.11
N GLY A 447 2.75 -17.04 -21.09
CA GLY A 447 2.81 -17.56 -19.72
C GLY A 447 1.46 -17.60 -18.99
N SER A 448 0.45 -16.92 -19.52
CA SER A 448 -0.85 -16.68 -18.89
C SER A 448 -2.00 -17.17 -19.78
N ASN A 449 -1.83 -18.35 -20.39
CA ASN A 449 -2.76 -18.90 -21.38
C ASN A 449 -3.18 -17.88 -22.46
N ASN A 450 -2.22 -17.06 -22.88
CA ASN A 450 -2.38 -15.99 -23.86
C ASN A 450 -3.29 -14.82 -23.41
N ALA A 451 -3.42 -14.54 -22.11
CA ALA A 451 -4.16 -13.39 -21.57
C ALA A 451 -3.32 -12.47 -20.66
N LEU A 452 -3.68 -11.18 -20.55
CA LEU A 452 -3.00 -10.28 -19.60
C LEU A 452 -3.31 -10.71 -18.15
N ILE A 453 -4.59 -10.93 -17.87
CA ILE A 453 -5.07 -11.52 -16.62
C ILE A 453 -5.73 -12.85 -16.96
N ASP A 454 -5.22 -13.93 -16.38
CA ASP A 454 -5.81 -15.26 -16.50
C ASP A 454 -6.23 -15.78 -15.13
N ILE A 455 -7.54 -15.98 -14.96
CA ILE A 455 -8.12 -16.63 -13.80
C ILE A 455 -8.55 -18.01 -14.24
N ASN A 456 -7.79 -19.01 -13.83
CA ASN A 456 -7.85 -20.33 -14.39
C ASN A 456 -8.04 -21.34 -13.27
N GLY A 457 -9.26 -21.80 -13.00
CA GLY A 457 -9.52 -22.77 -11.94
C GLY A 457 -9.02 -24.20 -12.20
N GLY A 458 -7.80 -24.38 -12.71
CA GLY A 458 -7.21 -25.67 -13.05
C GLY A 458 -6.92 -26.52 -11.82
N ALA A 459 -6.54 -25.90 -10.69
CA ALA A 459 -6.34 -26.60 -9.42
C ALA A 459 -7.63 -26.71 -8.60
N ALA A 460 -8.50 -25.69 -8.67
CA ALA A 460 -9.83 -25.66 -8.06
C ALA A 460 -10.68 -24.57 -8.72
N THR A 461 -12.02 -24.70 -8.73
CA THR A 461 -12.91 -23.66 -9.27
C THR A 461 -12.65 -22.32 -8.60
N CYS A 462 -12.35 -21.25 -9.35
CA CYS A 462 -12.15 -19.92 -8.77
C CYS A 462 -13.50 -19.30 -8.41
N LEU A 463 -13.72 -18.96 -7.15
CA LEU A 463 -14.99 -18.42 -6.65
C LEU A 463 -14.91 -16.91 -6.49
N GLY A 464 -15.97 -16.16 -6.80
CA GLY A 464 -16.09 -14.77 -6.35
C GLY A 464 -15.02 -13.80 -6.87
N THR A 465 -14.45 -14.04 -8.05
CA THR A 465 -13.38 -13.18 -8.58
C THR A 465 -13.92 -11.81 -8.99
N ASN A 466 -13.26 -10.73 -8.60
CA ASN A 466 -13.61 -9.36 -8.94
C ASN A 466 -12.45 -8.66 -9.65
N ILE A 467 -12.64 -8.28 -10.92
CA ILE A 467 -11.66 -7.53 -11.70
C ILE A 467 -12.30 -6.22 -12.13
N CYS A 468 -11.96 -5.13 -11.44
CA CYS A 468 -12.65 -3.86 -11.62
C CYS A 468 -11.72 -2.64 -11.67
N PHE A 469 -12.13 -1.59 -12.38
CA PHE A 469 -11.40 -0.31 -12.39
C PHE A 469 -9.93 -0.39 -12.85
N ASN A 470 -9.58 -1.40 -13.65
CA ASN A 470 -8.23 -1.54 -14.19
C ASN A 470 -8.13 -0.85 -15.56
N THR A 471 -6.94 -0.40 -15.93
CA THR A 471 -6.60 -0.04 -17.31
C THR A 471 -5.74 -1.15 -17.90
N LEU A 472 -6.18 -1.78 -18.98
CA LEU A 472 -5.48 -2.87 -19.64
C LEU A 472 -5.11 -2.46 -21.06
N THR A 473 -3.82 -2.39 -21.35
CA THR A 473 -3.30 -2.05 -22.67
C THR A 473 -2.50 -3.22 -23.24
N THR A 474 -2.91 -3.71 -24.41
CA THR A 474 -2.20 -4.76 -25.13
C THR A 474 -1.59 -4.21 -26.41
N PHE A 475 -0.28 -4.35 -26.54
CA PHE A 475 0.51 -3.88 -27.69
C PHE A 475 0.93 -5.07 -28.56
N ALA A 476 0.63 -5.02 -29.86
CA ALA A 476 1.30 -5.79 -30.92
C ALA A 476 1.71 -7.25 -30.59
N ALA A 477 0.76 -8.10 -30.18
CA ALA A 477 1.05 -9.50 -29.84
C ALA A 477 0.68 -10.47 -30.95
N THR A 478 1.48 -11.50 -31.19
CA THR A 478 1.03 -12.68 -31.95
C THR A 478 0.63 -13.78 -30.98
N GLY A 479 -0.66 -14.14 -30.95
CA GLY A 479 -1.15 -15.30 -30.18
C GLY A 479 -1.96 -14.97 -28.93
N ASN A 480 -2.05 -13.70 -28.52
CA ASN A 480 -2.92 -13.29 -27.41
C ASN A 480 -4.38 -13.60 -27.73
N VAL A 481 -5.08 -14.18 -26.76
CA VAL A 481 -6.48 -14.58 -26.90
C VAL A 481 -7.47 -13.68 -26.15
N ALA A 482 -7.03 -13.00 -25.09
CA ALA A 482 -7.85 -12.02 -24.38
C ALA A 482 -7.03 -11.01 -23.56
N ASN A 483 -7.63 -9.90 -23.13
CA ASN A 483 -7.08 -9.11 -22.01
C ASN A 483 -7.39 -9.83 -20.69
N ILE A 484 -8.64 -10.23 -20.47
CA ILE A 484 -9.07 -11.02 -19.31
C ILE A 484 -9.58 -12.38 -19.78
N ARG A 485 -9.05 -13.45 -19.22
CA ARG A 485 -9.54 -14.82 -19.43
C ARG A 485 -10.06 -15.39 -18.12
N LEU A 486 -11.25 -15.96 -18.17
CA LEU A 486 -11.86 -16.73 -17.08
C LEU A 486 -12.09 -18.17 -17.54
N ALA A 487 -11.56 -19.14 -16.80
CA ALA A 487 -11.79 -20.57 -16.99
C ALA A 487 -12.08 -21.25 -15.65
N ASN A 488 -13.09 -22.13 -15.59
CA ASN A 488 -13.57 -22.76 -14.36
C ASN A 488 -13.77 -21.76 -13.20
N CYS A 489 -14.46 -20.65 -13.48
CA CYS A 489 -14.77 -19.61 -12.49
C CYS A 489 -16.26 -19.60 -12.14
N ASN A 490 -16.64 -19.34 -10.89
CA ASN A 490 -18.04 -19.22 -10.47
C ASN A 490 -18.28 -17.91 -9.69
N GLY A 491 -19.33 -17.18 -10.03
CA GLY A 491 -19.76 -15.99 -9.29
C GLY A 491 -18.78 -14.81 -9.43
N SER A 492 -18.14 -14.67 -10.60
CA SER A 492 -17.15 -13.60 -10.81
C SER A 492 -17.80 -12.33 -11.38
N ASN A 493 -17.19 -11.19 -11.12
CA ASN A 493 -17.64 -9.87 -11.58
C ASN A 493 -16.50 -9.14 -12.30
N ILE A 494 -16.77 -8.64 -13.50
CA ILE A 494 -15.83 -7.82 -14.29
C ILE A 494 -16.51 -6.49 -14.61
N ASP A 495 -16.02 -5.39 -14.05
CA ASP A 495 -16.74 -4.12 -14.06
C ASP A 495 -15.82 -2.90 -14.21
N ASN A 496 -16.25 -1.85 -14.92
CA ASN A 496 -15.53 -0.58 -15.03
C ASN A 496 -14.03 -0.66 -15.46
N ASN A 497 -13.63 -1.61 -16.30
CA ASN A 497 -12.26 -1.68 -16.83
C ASN A 497 -12.11 -0.87 -18.13
N ASP A 498 -10.94 -0.27 -18.36
CA ASP A 498 -10.58 0.42 -19.61
C ASP A 498 -9.66 -0.46 -20.45
N PHE A 499 -10.17 -1.02 -21.53
CA PHE A 499 -9.43 -1.86 -22.47
C PHE A 499 -8.91 -1.04 -23.66
N ARG A 500 -7.61 -1.09 -23.87
CA ARG A 500 -6.90 -0.40 -24.95
C ARG A 500 -6.17 -1.43 -25.80
N ILE A 501 -6.78 -1.80 -26.91
CA ILE A 501 -6.22 -2.78 -27.83
C ILE A 501 -5.68 -2.04 -29.05
N SER A 502 -4.40 -2.25 -29.36
CA SER A 502 -3.82 -1.69 -30.59
C SER A 502 -4.57 -2.19 -31.83
N ALA A 503 -4.74 -1.32 -32.84
CA ALA A 503 -5.52 -1.63 -34.05
C ALA A 503 -5.03 -2.86 -34.83
N ALA A 504 -3.76 -3.27 -34.63
CA ALA A 504 -3.17 -4.46 -35.24
C ALA A 504 -3.74 -5.79 -34.70
N MET A 505 -4.58 -5.78 -33.66
CA MET A 505 -5.01 -6.97 -32.92
C MET A 505 -6.51 -7.31 -33.12
N ALA A 506 -6.94 -7.50 -34.36
CA ALA A 506 -8.36 -7.75 -34.70
C ALA A 506 -8.98 -9.05 -34.11
N GLY A 507 -8.17 -9.96 -33.55
CA GLY A 507 -8.64 -11.23 -32.97
C GLY A 507 -8.64 -11.30 -31.43
N LEU A 508 -8.15 -10.27 -30.74
CA LEU A 508 -8.01 -10.27 -29.29
C LEU A 508 -9.34 -9.91 -28.62
N ALA A 509 -9.85 -10.76 -27.73
CA ALA A 509 -11.02 -10.41 -26.94
C ALA A 509 -10.67 -9.47 -25.79
N ASP A 510 -11.56 -8.56 -25.38
CA ASP A 510 -11.35 -7.86 -24.10
C ASP A 510 -11.53 -8.87 -22.96
N ILE A 511 -12.65 -9.60 -22.99
CA ILE A 511 -13.00 -10.61 -22.00
C ILE A 511 -13.31 -11.92 -22.72
N ARG A 512 -12.66 -13.01 -22.28
CA ARG A 512 -12.92 -14.37 -22.74
C ARG A 512 -13.35 -15.26 -21.59
N ILE A 513 -14.55 -15.80 -21.68
CA ILE A 513 -15.12 -16.74 -20.70
C ILE A 513 -15.15 -18.13 -21.34
N ILE A 514 -14.50 -19.11 -20.73
CA ILE A 514 -14.36 -20.47 -21.27
C ILE A 514 -15.18 -21.46 -20.46
N ALA A 515 -15.43 -22.63 -21.05
CA ALA A 515 -16.09 -23.78 -20.44
C ALA A 515 -15.72 -24.05 -18.97
N GLY A 516 -16.73 -24.44 -18.20
CA GLY A 516 -16.66 -24.61 -16.75
C GLY A 516 -16.91 -23.34 -15.96
N SER A 517 -16.95 -22.17 -16.60
CA SER A 517 -17.27 -20.91 -15.92
C SER A 517 -18.78 -20.66 -15.86
N SER A 518 -19.30 -20.26 -14.70
CA SER A 518 -20.73 -19.98 -14.49
C SER A 518 -20.97 -18.76 -13.60
N ASN A 519 -22.18 -18.19 -13.66
CA ASN A 519 -22.57 -17.02 -12.87
C ASN A 519 -21.59 -15.84 -13.01
N ILE A 520 -21.08 -15.62 -14.21
CA ILE A 520 -20.17 -14.50 -14.47
C ILE A 520 -21.00 -13.26 -14.77
N ARG A 521 -20.75 -12.17 -14.04
CA ARG A 521 -21.32 -10.86 -14.31
C ARG A 521 -20.30 -10.01 -15.05
N VAL A 522 -20.69 -9.48 -16.19
CA VAL A 522 -19.93 -8.43 -16.89
C VAL A 522 -20.72 -7.13 -16.74
N GLY A 523 -20.23 -6.30 -15.84
CA GLY A 523 -20.87 -5.08 -15.39
C GLY A 523 -20.66 -3.89 -16.33
N LYS A 524 -21.10 -2.74 -15.83
CA LYS A 524 -21.20 -1.46 -16.51
C LYS A 524 -19.85 -0.76 -16.68
N GLY A 525 -19.74 0.13 -17.66
CA GLY A 525 -18.57 1.02 -17.77
C GLY A 525 -17.25 0.36 -18.20
N ASN A 526 -17.27 -0.92 -18.61
CA ASN A 526 -16.16 -1.52 -19.33
C ASN A 526 -16.02 -0.83 -20.69
N LYS A 527 -14.91 -0.10 -20.93
CA LYS A 527 -14.67 0.66 -22.16
C LYS A 527 -13.72 -0.11 -23.06
N ALA A 528 -14.02 -0.18 -24.35
CA ALA A 528 -13.16 -0.80 -25.33
C ALA A 528 -12.74 0.25 -26.37
N SER A 529 -11.44 0.46 -26.52
CA SER A 529 -10.85 1.23 -27.61
C SER A 529 -10.02 0.28 -28.47
N GLY A 530 -10.61 -0.21 -29.56
CA GLY A 530 -9.97 -1.19 -30.44
C GLY A 530 -10.96 -1.96 -31.33
N GLY A 531 -10.42 -2.73 -32.28
CA GLY A 531 -11.21 -3.52 -33.25
C GLY A 531 -11.45 -4.99 -32.87
N GLY A 532 -11.04 -5.42 -31.66
CA GLY A 532 -11.22 -6.78 -31.19
C GLY A 532 -12.66 -7.11 -30.77
N PRO A 533 -13.03 -8.40 -30.70
CA PRO A 533 -14.33 -8.83 -30.18
C PRO A 533 -14.43 -8.54 -28.67
N GLY A 534 -15.19 -7.52 -28.26
CA GLY A 534 -15.23 -7.10 -26.85
C GLY A 534 -15.45 -8.24 -25.84
N LEU A 535 -16.56 -8.98 -25.93
CA LEU A 535 -16.85 -10.12 -25.07
C LEU A 535 -17.01 -11.41 -25.87
N LEU A 536 -16.25 -12.45 -25.49
CA LEU A 536 -16.30 -13.77 -26.11
C LEU A 536 -16.60 -14.88 -25.09
N VAL A 537 -17.78 -15.49 -25.20
CA VAL A 537 -18.22 -16.60 -24.33
C VAL A 537 -18.13 -17.92 -25.09
N ASN A 538 -17.26 -18.83 -24.65
CA ASN A 538 -16.99 -20.12 -25.28
C ASN A 538 -17.16 -21.27 -24.28
N GLY A 539 -18.41 -21.64 -24.00
CA GLY A 539 -18.77 -22.79 -23.16
C GLY A 539 -19.11 -22.50 -21.70
N GLY A 540 -19.17 -21.24 -21.28
CA GLY A 540 -19.63 -20.81 -19.94
C GLY A 540 -20.93 -20.00 -19.98
N SER A 541 -21.38 -19.50 -18.82
CA SER A 541 -22.51 -18.57 -18.72
C SER A 541 -22.09 -17.20 -18.19
N ALA A 542 -22.61 -16.15 -18.82
CA ALA A 542 -22.37 -14.76 -18.43
C ALA A 542 -23.65 -13.93 -18.54
N THR A 543 -23.90 -13.08 -17.54
CA THR A 543 -24.92 -12.03 -17.56
C THR A 543 -24.24 -10.70 -17.87
N VAL A 544 -24.78 -9.95 -18.83
CA VAL A 544 -24.28 -8.62 -19.23
C VAL A 544 -25.32 -7.58 -18.84
N ASP A 545 -24.92 -6.58 -18.04
CA ASP A 545 -25.85 -5.64 -17.39
C ASP A 545 -26.27 -4.42 -18.25
N GLU A 546 -25.92 -4.36 -19.54
CA GLU A 546 -26.12 -3.18 -20.40
C GLU A 546 -26.63 -3.46 -21.83
N THR A 547 -27.13 -2.40 -22.47
CA THR A 547 -27.21 -2.25 -23.93
C THR A 547 -25.80 -2.37 -24.50
N ARG A 548 -25.53 -3.39 -25.32
CA ARG A 548 -24.19 -3.66 -25.89
C ARG A 548 -23.46 -2.38 -26.32
N HIS A 549 -22.20 -2.25 -25.91
CA HIS A 549 -21.30 -1.32 -26.58
C HIS A 549 -21.28 -1.66 -28.08
N ALA A 550 -21.38 -0.66 -28.96
CA ALA A 550 -21.60 -0.88 -30.39
C ALA A 550 -20.53 -1.75 -31.09
N THR A 551 -19.36 -1.89 -30.46
CA THR A 551 -18.24 -2.71 -30.94
C THR A 551 -18.22 -4.15 -30.39
N TRP A 552 -19.15 -4.52 -29.50
CA TRP A 552 -19.22 -5.88 -28.97
C TRP A 552 -19.91 -6.80 -29.97
N ILE A 553 -19.10 -7.48 -30.78
CA ILE A 553 -19.55 -8.57 -31.63
C ILE A 553 -19.83 -9.76 -30.72
N ALA A 554 -21.05 -10.31 -30.76
CA ALA A 554 -21.34 -11.58 -30.12
C ALA A 554 -20.35 -12.63 -30.64
N GLY A 555 -19.48 -13.14 -29.77
CA GLY A 555 -18.61 -14.26 -30.14
C GLY A 555 -19.43 -15.38 -30.75
N THR A 556 -18.96 -15.96 -31.85
CA THR A 556 -19.64 -16.96 -32.68
C THR A 556 -19.84 -18.33 -32.00
N GLY A 557 -19.97 -18.37 -30.68
CA GLY A 557 -20.56 -19.52 -30.00
C GLY A 557 -22.02 -19.63 -30.44
N PHE A 558 -22.36 -20.74 -31.10
CA PHE A 558 -23.64 -21.10 -31.70
C PHE A 558 -24.67 -19.95 -31.77
N VAL A 559 -24.78 -19.37 -32.97
CA VAL A 559 -25.43 -18.10 -33.33
C VAL A 559 -26.82 -17.86 -32.71
N ASP A 560 -27.54 -18.89 -32.25
CA ASP A 560 -28.89 -18.73 -31.70
C ASP A 560 -29.12 -19.35 -30.30
N SER A 561 -28.09 -19.82 -29.58
CA SER A 561 -28.26 -20.35 -28.20
C SER A 561 -27.92 -19.37 -27.07
N GLY A 562 -27.63 -18.10 -27.38
CA GLY A 562 -27.28 -17.12 -26.34
C GLY A 562 -27.20 -15.65 -26.77
N ALA A 563 -27.82 -15.27 -27.90
CA ALA A 563 -27.78 -13.88 -28.36
C ALA A 563 -29.00 -13.10 -27.84
N PHE A 564 -28.86 -12.44 -26.68
CA PHE A 564 -29.68 -11.25 -26.41
C PHE A 564 -29.28 -10.18 -27.44
N ASP A 565 -30.22 -9.73 -28.26
CA ASP A 565 -30.11 -8.43 -28.91
C ASP A 565 -30.43 -7.31 -27.91
N SER A 566 -30.13 -6.06 -28.27
CA SER A 566 -30.28 -4.88 -27.41
C SER A 566 -31.71 -4.62 -26.90
N ASN A 567 -32.68 -5.45 -27.28
CA ASN A 567 -34.10 -5.28 -26.97
C ASN A 567 -34.64 -6.32 -25.97
N SER A 568 -33.79 -7.15 -25.36
CA SER A 568 -34.20 -8.09 -24.30
C SER A 568 -35.34 -9.03 -24.69
N THR A 569 -35.43 -9.44 -25.96
CA THR A 569 -36.43 -10.41 -26.41
C THR A 569 -36.06 -11.84 -26.00
N PRO A 570 -37.03 -12.69 -25.61
CA PRO A 570 -36.78 -13.92 -24.85
C PRO A 570 -36.18 -15.06 -25.68
N THR A 571 -35.37 -15.88 -25.01
CA THR A 571 -34.89 -17.18 -25.47
C THR A 571 -36.07 -18.12 -25.67
N ILE A 572 -36.22 -18.67 -26.88
CA ILE A 572 -37.16 -19.75 -27.14
C ILE A 572 -36.66 -20.98 -26.37
N SER A 573 -37.58 -21.64 -25.67
CA SER A 573 -37.43 -22.80 -24.77
C SER A 573 -36.24 -23.74 -25.07
N PRO A 574 -35.57 -24.33 -24.05
CA PRO A 574 -34.56 -25.39 -24.23
C PRO A 574 -35.08 -26.67 -24.91
N THR A 575 -36.38 -26.74 -25.23
CA THR A 575 -37.01 -27.86 -25.93
C THR A 575 -36.55 -28.00 -27.38
N TYR A 576 -36.12 -26.92 -28.04
CA TYR A 576 -35.79 -26.94 -29.47
C TYR A 576 -34.28 -27.03 -29.70
N SER A 577 -33.89 -27.94 -30.58
CA SER A 577 -32.54 -28.00 -31.13
C SER A 577 -32.24 -26.78 -32.00
N GLN A 578 -30.96 -26.49 -32.20
CA GLN A 578 -30.49 -25.37 -33.02
C GLN A 578 -31.05 -25.39 -34.45
N ALA A 579 -31.15 -26.59 -35.05
CA ALA A 579 -31.74 -26.74 -36.38
C ALA A 579 -33.22 -26.34 -36.40
N GLU A 580 -33.95 -26.64 -35.33
CA GLU A 580 -35.35 -26.27 -35.17
C GLU A 580 -35.52 -24.76 -34.93
N ILE A 581 -34.63 -24.12 -34.18
CA ILE A 581 -34.66 -22.67 -33.98
C ILE A 581 -34.43 -21.93 -35.32
N VAL A 582 -33.48 -22.38 -36.13
CA VAL A 582 -33.21 -21.81 -37.46
C VAL A 582 -34.39 -22.04 -38.41
N ALA A 583 -35.01 -23.22 -38.36
CA ALA A 583 -36.20 -23.53 -39.13
C ALA A 583 -37.39 -22.62 -38.73
N LEU A 584 -37.67 -22.49 -37.44
CA LEU A 584 -38.73 -21.63 -36.91
C LEU A 584 -38.53 -20.16 -37.27
N ARG A 585 -37.30 -19.63 -37.21
CA ARG A 585 -36.99 -18.27 -37.66
C ARG A 585 -37.28 -18.10 -39.15
N THR A 586 -36.83 -19.05 -39.95
CA THR A 586 -37.01 -19.03 -41.41
C THR A 586 -38.50 -19.06 -41.76
N ASP A 587 -39.26 -19.93 -41.11
CA ASP A 587 -40.71 -20.05 -41.29
C ASP A 587 -41.44 -18.78 -40.86
N LEU A 588 -41.07 -18.17 -39.72
CA LEU A 588 -41.67 -16.91 -39.27
C LEU A 588 -41.43 -15.76 -40.27
N VAL A 589 -40.23 -15.66 -40.83
CA VAL A 589 -39.92 -14.67 -41.88
C VAL A 589 -40.74 -14.93 -43.14
N GLN A 590 -40.89 -16.19 -43.55
CA GLN A 590 -41.74 -16.54 -44.69
C GLN A 590 -43.21 -16.21 -44.44
N VAL A 591 -43.73 -16.50 -43.24
CA VAL A 591 -45.11 -16.15 -42.84
C VAL A 591 -45.30 -14.64 -42.86
N ARG A 592 -44.38 -13.85 -42.30
CA ARG A 592 -44.46 -12.38 -42.36
C ARG A 592 -44.48 -11.84 -43.79
N ARG A 593 -43.67 -12.42 -44.68
CA ARG A 593 -43.69 -12.05 -46.12
C ARG A 593 -45.02 -12.41 -46.79
N ARG A 594 -45.61 -13.56 -46.46
CA ARG A 594 -46.93 -13.97 -46.98
C ARG A 594 -48.04 -13.07 -46.46
N VAL A 595 -48.02 -12.73 -45.17
CA VAL A 595 -48.98 -11.80 -44.55
C VAL A 595 -48.87 -10.42 -45.18
N LEU A 596 -47.66 -9.88 -45.37
CA LEU A 596 -47.46 -8.60 -46.04
C LEU A 596 -47.92 -8.64 -47.50
N GLY A 597 -47.66 -9.75 -48.21
CA GLY A 597 -48.16 -9.96 -49.57
C GLY A 597 -49.69 -9.92 -49.63
N LEU A 598 -50.34 -10.65 -48.73
CA LEU A 598 -51.80 -10.65 -48.59
C LEU A 598 -52.33 -9.26 -48.22
N GLU A 599 -51.72 -8.57 -47.26
CA GLU A 599 -52.10 -7.21 -46.87
C GLU A 599 -52.03 -6.25 -48.06
N ASN A 600 -50.98 -6.35 -48.88
CA ASN A 600 -50.84 -5.55 -50.09
C ASN A 600 -51.89 -5.90 -51.15
N GLU A 601 -52.28 -7.17 -51.30
CA GLU A 601 -53.36 -7.57 -52.20
C GLU A 601 -54.72 -7.05 -51.72
N ILE A 602 -55.00 -7.16 -50.41
CA ILE A 602 -56.24 -6.64 -49.81
C ILE A 602 -56.29 -5.10 -49.95
N ARG A 603 -55.17 -4.41 -49.77
CA ARG A 603 -55.05 -2.96 -49.99
C ARG A 603 -55.26 -2.58 -51.45
N ARG A 604 -54.67 -3.34 -52.39
CA ARG A 604 -54.84 -3.14 -53.83
C ARG A 604 -56.28 -3.37 -54.30
N ALA A 605 -56.99 -4.29 -53.66
CA ALA A 605 -58.40 -4.57 -53.92
C ALA A 605 -59.37 -3.57 -53.25
N GLY A 606 -58.86 -2.61 -52.47
CA GLY A 606 -59.67 -1.55 -51.85
C GLY A 606 -60.42 -1.96 -50.60
N TYR A 607 -60.12 -3.12 -50.02
CA TYR A 607 -60.78 -3.60 -48.80
C TYR A 607 -60.19 -3.02 -47.51
N ILE A 608 -58.93 -2.58 -47.56
CA ILE A 608 -58.27 -1.86 -46.46
C ILE A 608 -57.48 -0.68 -47.04
N SER A 609 -57.44 0.45 -46.32
CA SER A 609 -56.66 1.64 -46.66
C SER A 609 -55.25 1.54 -46.11
#